data_AF-A0A960SR38-F1
#
_entry.id   AF-A0A960SR38-F1
#
_cell.length_a   1.000
_cell.length_b   1.000
_cell.length_c   1.000
_cell.angle_alpha   90.00
_cell.angle_beta   90.00
_cell.angle_gamma   90.00
#
_symmetry.space_group_name_H-M   'P 1'
#
loop_
_entity.id
_entity.type
_entity.pdbx_description
1 polymer ?
#
loop_
_entity_poly.entity_id
_entity_poly.type
_entity_poly.pdbx_seq_one_letter_code
_entity_poly.pdbx_strand_id
1 'polypeptide(L)'
;TSVQGLVDAGILESKRGKVRLLKPEELPAQWDPATDDRLTHWETVHHLIRVLGEGGESAAAELVRKLGTKAETARELAYRLYGLCERKKRAAEALAYNGLVQSWPELVRLAQESQSVVETQQELL
;
A
#
# COMPACT_ATOMS: atom_id res chain seq x y z
N THR A 1 7.08 2.05 15.68
CA THR A 1 6.96 3.39 15.06
C THR A 1 6.07 4.26 15.93
N SER A 2 6.61 5.38 16.44
CA SER A 2 5.85 6.34 17.26
C SER A 2 5.09 7.32 16.37
N VAL A 3 3.94 7.82 16.83
CA VAL A 3 3.10 8.78 16.10
C VAL A 3 3.88 10.02 15.62
N GLN A 4 4.87 10.46 16.40
CA GLN A 4 5.73 11.59 16.04
C GLN A 4 6.60 11.32 14.80
N GLY A 5 7.11 10.10 14.64
CA GLY A 5 7.90 9.73 13.46
C GLY A 5 7.08 9.69 12.17
N LEU A 6 5.75 9.55 12.28
CA LEU A 6 4.81 9.65 11.16
C LEU A 6 4.47 11.11 10.80
N VAL A 7 4.59 12.05 11.75
CA VAL A 7 4.44 13.49 11.50
C VAL A 7 5.69 14.05 10.83
N ASP A 8 6.87 13.67 11.32
CA ASP A 8 8.16 14.16 10.82
C ASP A 8 8.52 13.65 9.41
N ALA A 9 7.84 12.61 8.93
CA ALA A 9 7.96 12.10 7.56
C ALA A 9 7.01 12.81 6.58
N GLY A 10 6.23 13.80 7.02
CA GLY A 10 5.27 14.51 6.18
C GLY A 10 4.00 13.70 5.86
N ILE A 11 3.84 12.54 6.51
CA ILE A 11 2.76 11.56 6.28
C ILE A 11 1.49 11.94 7.09
N LEU A 12 1.65 12.73 8.15
CA LEU A 12 0.56 13.20 9.03
C LEU A 12 0.70 14.70 9.33
N GLU A 13 -0.35 15.48 9.09
CA GLU A 13 -0.47 16.82 9.70
C GLU A 13 -1.06 16.66 11.12
N SER A 14 -0.22 16.75 12.14
CA SER A 14 -0.66 16.80 13.54
C SER A 14 -0.92 18.25 13.95
N LYS A 15 -2.18 18.69 13.87
CA LYS A 15 -2.64 19.92 14.55
C LYS A 15 -3.63 19.55 15.64
N ARG A 16 -3.29 19.88 16.88
CA ARG A 16 -4.15 19.78 18.09
C ARG A 16 -4.76 18.38 18.33
N GLY A 17 -3.96 17.32 18.26
CA GLY A 17 -4.40 15.97 18.66
C GLY A 17 -5.39 15.29 17.72
N LYS A 18 -5.61 15.82 16.51
CA LYS A 18 -6.40 15.17 15.47
C LYS A 18 -5.49 14.72 14.33
N VAL A 19 -5.49 13.42 14.08
CA VAL A 19 -4.77 12.78 12.98
C VAL A 19 -5.67 12.78 11.74
N ARG A 20 -5.28 13.48 10.68
CA ARG A 20 -5.94 13.42 9.35
C ARG A 20 -5.09 12.55 8.42
N LEU A 21 -5.76 11.67 7.66
CA LEU A 21 -5.13 10.89 6.60
C LEU A 21 -4.86 11.82 5.41
N LEU A 22 -3.67 11.74 4.84
CA LEU A 22 -3.39 12.34 3.53
C LEU A 22 -4.24 11.64 2.46
N LYS A 23 -4.77 12.42 1.53
CA LYS A 23 -5.48 11.90 0.37
C LYS A 23 -4.49 11.22 -0.58
N PRO A 24 -4.93 10.25 -1.40
CA PRO A 24 -4.10 9.65 -2.43
C PRO A 24 -3.42 10.67 -3.37
N GLU A 25 -4.09 11.80 -3.62
CA GLU A 25 -3.60 12.95 -4.40
C GLU A 25 -2.41 13.68 -3.75
N GLU A 26 -2.26 13.55 -2.42
CA GLU A 26 -1.20 14.18 -1.63
C GLU A 26 0.05 13.28 -1.54
N LEU A 27 0.03 12.06 -2.12
CA LEU A 27 1.16 11.12 -2.12
C LEU A 27 2.08 11.29 -3.33
N PRO A 28 3.39 11.04 -3.20
CA PRO A 28 4.33 11.12 -4.33
C PRO A 28 3.95 10.12 -5.42
N ALA A 29 3.73 10.61 -6.64
CA ALA A 29 3.37 9.78 -7.78
C ALA A 29 4.48 8.79 -8.18
N GLN A 30 5.74 9.15 -7.94
CA GLN A 30 6.95 8.38 -8.30
C GLN A 30 7.56 7.64 -7.09
N TRP A 31 6.73 7.27 -6.11
CA TRP A 31 7.22 6.56 -4.93
C TRP A 31 7.83 5.19 -5.28
N ASP A 32 9.06 4.97 -4.85
CA ASP A 32 9.74 3.68 -4.95
C ASP A 32 10.11 3.17 -3.55
N PRO A 33 9.54 2.03 -3.11
CA PRO A 33 9.86 1.44 -1.80
C PRO A 33 11.33 1.05 -1.63
N ALA A 34 12.10 0.93 -2.71
CA ALA A 34 13.54 0.64 -2.65
C ALA A 34 14.39 1.87 -2.31
N THR A 35 13.87 3.09 -2.52
CA THR A 35 14.58 4.35 -2.31
C THR A 35 14.11 5.13 -1.08
N ASP A 36 13.14 4.58 -0.36
CA ASP A 36 12.53 5.22 0.80
C ASP A 36 13.23 4.80 2.10
N ASP A 37 14.07 5.70 2.62
CA ASP A 37 14.83 5.53 3.86
C ASP A 37 13.94 5.41 5.12
N ARG A 38 12.65 5.74 5.03
CA ARG A 38 11.71 5.72 6.17
C ARG A 38 10.44 4.95 5.88
N LEU A 39 10.48 3.99 4.95
CA LEU A 39 9.35 3.20 4.53
C LEU A 39 8.52 2.68 5.72
N THR A 40 7.29 3.18 5.84
CA THR A 40 6.35 2.70 6.84
C THR A 40 5.30 1.79 6.21
N HIS A 41 4.87 0.76 6.96
CA HIS A 41 3.77 -0.12 6.52
C HIS A 41 2.49 0.66 6.21
N TRP A 42 2.29 1.83 6.84
CA TRP A 42 1.17 2.71 6.55
C TRP A 42 1.28 3.31 5.14
N GLU A 43 2.44 3.86 4.76
CA GLU A 43 2.65 4.39 3.41
C GLU A 43 2.46 3.29 2.37
N THR A 44 3.00 2.10 2.63
CA THR A 44 2.83 0.94 1.77
C THR A 44 1.36 0.65 1.48
N VAL A 45 0.49 0.66 2.51
CA VAL A 45 -0.96 0.44 2.32
C VAL A 45 -1.56 1.48 1.39
N HIS A 46 -1.24 2.76 1.59
CA HIS A 46 -1.85 3.83 0.81
C HIS A 46 -1.33 3.90 -0.60
N HIS A 47 -0.04 3.63 -0.82
CA HIS A 47 0.51 3.48 -2.17
C HIS A 47 -0.11 2.29 -2.90
N LEU A 48 -0.35 1.17 -2.22
CA LEU A 48 -1.07 0.03 -2.81
C LEU A 48 -2.51 0.38 -3.18
N ILE A 49 -3.24 1.08 -2.31
CA ILE A 49 -4.60 1.57 -2.61
C ILE A 49 -4.60 2.53 -3.81
N ARG A 50 -3.67 3.49 -3.85
CA ARG A 50 -3.55 4.47 -4.93
C ARG A 50 -3.26 3.77 -6.27
N VAL A 51 -2.27 2.90 -6.28
CA VAL A 51 -1.85 2.16 -7.48
C VAL A 51 -2.96 1.22 -7.94
N LEU A 52 -3.67 0.56 -7.03
CA LEU A 52 -4.83 -0.26 -7.35
C LEU A 52 -5.97 0.56 -7.98
N GLY A 53 -6.24 1.76 -7.43
CA GLY A 53 -7.30 2.64 -7.94
C GLY A 53 -7.00 3.27 -9.30
N GLU A 54 -5.73 3.60 -9.57
CA GLU A 54 -5.31 4.25 -10.83
C GLU A 54 -4.87 3.26 -11.92
N GLY A 55 -4.14 2.21 -11.54
CA GLY A 55 -3.48 1.28 -12.45
C GLY A 55 -4.01 -0.16 -12.38
N GLY A 56 -5.03 -0.41 -11.55
CA GLY A 56 -5.64 -1.72 -11.39
C GLY A 56 -4.73 -2.76 -10.73
N GLU A 57 -5.17 -4.02 -10.79
CA GLU A 57 -4.54 -5.13 -10.09
C GLU A 57 -3.14 -5.46 -10.64
N SER A 58 -2.90 -5.28 -11.94
CA SER A 58 -1.58 -5.48 -12.54
C SER A 58 -0.55 -4.51 -11.98
N ALA A 59 -0.85 -3.20 -11.94
CA ALA A 59 0.09 -2.21 -11.40
C ALA A 59 0.32 -2.39 -9.89
N ALA A 60 -0.71 -2.76 -9.14
CA ALA A 60 -0.58 -3.03 -7.72
C ALA A 60 0.23 -4.31 -7.46
N ALA A 61 0.11 -5.34 -8.31
CA ALA A 61 0.90 -6.57 -8.23
C ALA A 61 2.40 -6.31 -8.45
N GLU A 62 2.74 -5.43 -9.40
CA GLU A 62 4.12 -4.96 -9.59
C GLU A 62 4.69 -4.35 -8.31
N LEU A 63 3.87 -3.54 -7.62
CA LEU A 63 4.28 -2.93 -6.36
C LEU A 63 4.39 -3.94 -5.21
N VAL A 64 3.45 -4.88 -5.10
CA VAL A 64 3.53 -6.02 -4.15
C VAL A 64 4.83 -6.81 -4.36
N ARG A 65 5.21 -7.06 -5.62
CA ARG A 65 6.48 -7.73 -5.93
C ARG A 65 7.69 -6.94 -5.45
N LYS A 66 7.74 -5.62 -5.71
CA LYS A 66 8.83 -4.75 -5.22
C LYS A 66 8.92 -4.73 -3.68
N LEU A 67 7.79 -4.83 -3.01
CA LEU A 67 7.71 -4.83 -1.54
C LEU A 67 8.13 -6.16 -0.91
N GLY A 68 7.98 -7.28 -1.63
CA GLY A 68 8.31 -8.61 -1.15
C GLY A 68 7.61 -8.94 0.17
N THR A 69 8.37 -9.41 1.17
CA THR A 69 7.82 -9.80 2.49
C THR A 69 7.15 -8.65 3.24
N LYS A 70 7.47 -7.39 2.92
CA LYS A 70 6.84 -6.20 3.55
C LYS A 70 5.38 -6.01 3.09
N ALA A 71 4.98 -6.60 1.97
CA ALA A 71 3.62 -6.49 1.44
C ALA A 71 2.59 -7.10 2.40
N GLU A 72 2.90 -8.25 3.02
CA GLU A 72 1.96 -8.92 3.93
C GLU A 72 1.67 -8.11 5.19
N THR A 73 2.68 -7.43 5.73
CA THR A 73 2.48 -6.53 6.88
C THR A 73 1.60 -5.33 6.51
N ALA A 74 1.66 -4.87 5.25
CA ALA A 74 0.74 -3.85 4.74
C ALA A 74 -0.70 -4.39 4.66
N ARG A 75 -0.92 -5.61 4.15
CA ARG A 75 -2.25 -6.23 4.13
C ARG A 75 -2.87 -6.35 5.52
N GLU A 76 -2.10 -6.84 6.50
CA GLU A 76 -2.58 -6.95 7.88
C GLU A 76 -2.98 -5.59 8.46
N LEU A 77 -2.22 -4.54 8.14
CA LEU A 77 -2.53 -3.19 8.54
C LEU A 77 -3.82 -2.69 7.85
N ALA A 78 -4.00 -2.93 6.55
CA ALA A 78 -5.22 -2.58 5.82
C ALA A 78 -6.47 -3.22 6.45
N TYR A 79 -6.40 -4.49 6.82
CA TYR A 79 -7.49 -5.18 7.51
C TYR A 79 -7.84 -4.54 8.87
N ARG A 80 -6.82 -4.17 9.67
CA ARG A 80 -7.03 -3.48 10.95
C ARG A 80 -7.61 -2.08 10.77
N LEU A 81 -7.19 -1.36 9.73
CA LEU A 81 -7.67 -0.03 9.40
C LEU A 81 -9.12 -0.04 8.92
N TYR A 82 -9.53 -1.08 8.16
CA TYR A 82 -10.91 -1.31 7.78
C TYR A 82 -11.83 -1.34 9.02
N GLY A 83 -11.56 -2.23 9.98
CA GLY A 83 -12.36 -2.35 11.20
C GLY A 83 -12.34 -1.09 12.09
N LEU A 84 -11.28 -0.29 12.03
CA LEU A 84 -11.25 1.02 12.70
C LEU A 84 -12.15 2.05 12.00
N CYS A 85 -12.18 2.04 10.67
CA CYS A 85 -13.00 2.95 9.87
C CYS A 85 -14.50 2.65 10.01
N GLU A 86 -14.88 1.37 10.09
CA GLU A 86 -16.27 0.97 10.35
C GLU A 86 -16.77 1.52 11.69
N ARG A 87 -15.99 1.32 12.77
CA ARG A 87 -16.34 1.85 14.10
C ARG A 87 -16.42 3.37 14.14
N LYS A 88 -15.64 4.06 13.30
CA LYS A 88 -15.61 5.53 13.21
C LYS A 88 -16.56 6.10 12.15
N LYS A 89 -17.40 5.28 11.51
CA LYS A 89 -18.32 5.67 10.43
C LYS A 89 -17.63 6.40 9.27
N ARG A 90 -16.40 5.99 8.93
CA ARG A 90 -15.60 6.52 7.82
C ARG A 90 -15.73 5.63 6.59
N ALA A 91 -16.84 5.78 5.87
CA ALA A 91 -17.23 4.87 4.81
C ALA A 91 -16.29 4.90 3.59
N ALA A 92 -15.83 6.08 3.17
CA ALA A 92 -14.97 6.22 2.00
C ALA A 92 -13.62 5.53 2.20
N GLU A 93 -13.00 5.69 3.36
CA GLU A 93 -11.74 5.04 3.69
C GLU A 93 -11.92 3.54 3.90
N ALA A 94 -13.03 3.11 4.53
CA ALA A 94 -13.34 1.69 4.67
C ALA A 94 -13.46 1.00 3.31
N LEU A 95 -14.09 1.62 2.31
CA LEU A 95 -14.18 1.07 0.96
C LEU A 95 -12.81 0.87 0.32
N ALA A 96 -11.90 1.84 0.48
CA ALA A 96 -10.55 1.74 -0.08
C ALA A 96 -9.74 0.58 0.55
N TYR A 97 -9.77 0.44 1.88
CA TYR A 97 -9.11 -0.68 2.55
C TYR A 97 -9.74 -2.03 2.20
N ASN A 98 -11.06 -2.08 2.09
CA ASN A 98 -11.78 -3.29 1.71
C ASN A 98 -11.39 -3.72 0.28
N GLY A 99 -11.37 -2.79 -0.67
CA GLY A 99 -10.95 -3.05 -2.05
C GLY A 99 -9.54 -3.66 -2.12
N LEU A 100 -8.58 -3.10 -1.38
CA LEU A 100 -7.23 -3.67 -1.31
C LEU A 100 -7.21 -5.09 -0.75
N VAL A 101 -7.95 -5.36 0.33
CA VAL A 101 -8.00 -6.69 0.96
C VAL A 101 -8.69 -7.71 0.04
N GLN A 102 -9.73 -7.30 -0.69
CA GLN A 102 -10.44 -8.15 -1.64
C GLN A 102 -9.59 -8.51 -2.86
N SER A 103 -8.86 -7.55 -3.43
CA SER A 103 -7.97 -7.79 -4.56
C SER A 103 -6.67 -8.52 -4.16
N TRP A 104 -6.36 -8.66 -2.86
CA TRP A 104 -5.08 -9.21 -2.40
C TRP A 104 -4.69 -10.57 -2.98
N PRO A 105 -5.58 -11.59 -3.02
CA PRO A 105 -5.23 -12.90 -3.59
C PRO A 105 -4.78 -12.79 -5.05
N GLU A 106 -5.43 -11.91 -5.81
CA GLU A 106 -5.11 -11.66 -7.21
C GLU A 106 -3.81 -10.88 -7.37
N LEU A 107 -3.54 -9.89 -6.52
CA LEU A 107 -2.26 -9.17 -6.49
C LEU A 107 -1.09 -10.13 -6.26
N VAL A 108 -1.23 -11.06 -5.32
CA VAL A 108 -0.19 -12.06 -5.01
C VAL A 108 0.00 -13.03 -6.19
N ARG A 109 -1.09 -13.50 -6.80
CA ARG A 109 -1.05 -14.37 -8.00
C ARG A 109 -0.29 -13.69 -9.13
N LEU A 110 -0.67 -12.47 -9.48
CA LEU A 110 -0.05 -11.69 -10.56
C LEU A 110 1.42 -11.33 -10.26
N ALA A 111 1.74 -11.05 -9.00
CA ALA A 111 3.11 -10.78 -8.56
C ALA A 111 4.03 -12.00 -8.75
N GLN A 112 3.50 -13.21 -8.55
CA GLN A 112 4.21 -14.49 -8.74
C GLN A 112 4.28 -14.91 -10.22
N GLU A 113 3.21 -14.72 -10.99
CA GLU A 113 3.19 -15.08 -12.41
C GLU A 113 4.19 -14.26 -13.22
N SER A 114 4.35 -12.98 -12.90
CA SER A 114 5.34 -12.12 -13.57
C SER A 114 6.79 -12.55 -13.29
N GLN A 115 7.06 -13.30 -12.20
CA GLN A 115 8.37 -13.90 -11.93
C GLN A 115 8.67 -15.05 -12.91
N SER A 116 7.68 -15.87 -13.22
CA SER A 116 7.83 -17.04 -14.11
C SER A 116 8.08 -16.69 -15.58
N VAL A 117 7.60 -15.52 -16.04
CA VAL A 117 7.78 -15.06 -17.42
C VAL A 117 9.19 -14.48 -17.66
N VAL A 118 9.86 -13.98 -16.61
CA VAL A 118 11.22 -13.42 -16.70
C VAL A 118 12.28 -14.53 -16.64
N GLU A 119 12.10 -15.56 -15.80
CA GLU A 119 13.04 -16.69 -15.73
C GLU A 119 13.07 -17.52 -17.03
N THR A 120 11.94 -17.70 -17.71
CA THR A 120 11.87 -18.55 -18.93
C THR A 120 12.59 -17.93 -20.15
N GLN A 121 12.89 -16.63 -20.16
CA GLN A 121 13.59 -15.97 -21.28
C GLN A 121 15.11 -15.87 -21.10
N GLN A 122 15.66 -16.20 -19.92
CA GLN A 122 17.10 -16.18 -19.67
C GLN A 122 17.81 -17.52 -19.94
N GLU A 123 17.07 -18.63 -20.09
CA GLU A 123 17.64 -19.95 -20.43
C GLU A 123 17.81 -20.22 -21.94
N LEU A 124 17.50 -19.26 -22.81
CA LEU A 124 17.59 -19.40 -24.28
C LEU A 124 18.66 -18.52 -24.95
N LEU A 125 19.65 -18.03 -24.20
CA LEU A 125 20.85 -17.35 -24.75
C LEU A 125 22.13 -18.10 -24.35
#